data_AF-A0A5J4PD71-F1
#
_entry.id   AF-A0A5J4PD71-F1
#
_cell.length_a   1.000
_cell.length_b   1.000
_cell.length_c   1.000
_cell.angle_alpha   90.00
_cell.angle_beta   90.00
_cell.angle_gamma   90.00
#
_symmetry.space_group_name_H-M   'P 1'
#
loop_
_entity.id
_entity.type
_entity.pdbx_description
1 polymer ?
#
loop_
_entity_poly.entity_id
_entity_poly.type
_entity_poly.pdbx_seq_one_letter_code
_entity_poly.pdbx_strand_id
1 'polypeptide(L)'
;MKQIYKLILLAFLVFLIFSCRTNNKTSNNSDISVTITVPDFDADSAYQYIKTQTDFGPRTPNSEQHAICGEYLAQKLQSYGAIVANQYADLTIYDGTIYK
;
A
#
# COMPACT_ATOMS: atom_id res chain seq x y z
N MET A 1 -24.14 -41.17 35.36
CA MET A 1 -23.05 -40.64 34.50
C MET A 1 -23.37 -40.71 33.00
N LYS A 2 -23.72 -41.87 32.41
CA LYS A 2 -24.03 -41.97 30.96
C LYS A 2 -25.19 -41.08 30.45
N GLN A 3 -26.21 -40.84 31.28
CA GLN A 3 -27.34 -39.96 30.92
C GLN A 3 -26.99 -38.47 30.92
N ILE A 4 -26.03 -38.06 31.76
CA ILE A 4 -25.52 -36.67 31.81
C ILE A 4 -24.71 -36.37 30.54
N TYR A 5 -23.91 -37.31 30.05
CA TYR A 5 -23.19 -37.12 28.78
C TYR A 5 -24.12 -37.03 27.57
N LYS A 6 -25.25 -37.76 27.57
CA LYS A 6 -26.28 -37.61 26.53
C LYS A 6 -26.97 -36.24 26.60
N LEU A 7 -27.22 -35.73 27.80
CA LEU A 7 -27.81 -34.40 28.01
C LEU A 7 -26.86 -33.27 27.58
N ILE A 8 -25.55 -33.42 27.88
CA ILE A 8 -24.50 -32.48 27.45
C ILE A 8 -24.32 -32.51 25.93
N LEU A 9 -24.32 -33.69 25.30
CA LEU A 9 -24.23 -33.85 23.86
C LEU A 9 -25.43 -33.20 23.13
N LEU A 10 -26.64 -33.37 23.68
CA LEU A 10 -27.86 -32.76 23.15
C LEU A 10 -27.83 -31.23 23.27
N ALA A 11 -27.36 -30.70 24.40
CA ALA A 11 -27.21 -29.27 24.61
C ALA A 11 -26.17 -28.64 23.64
N PHE A 12 -25.07 -29.36 23.37
CA PHE A 12 -24.05 -28.92 22.41
C PHE A 12 -24.57 -28.90 20.97
N LEU A 13 -25.42 -29.88 20.59
CA LEU A 13 -26.04 -29.93 19.26
C LEU A 13 -27.05 -28.79 19.03
N VAL A 14 -27.79 -28.39 20.06
CA VAL A 14 -28.72 -27.24 20.01
C VAL A 14 -27.97 -25.90 19.92
N PHE A 15 -26.76 -25.81 20.47
CA PHE A 15 -25.95 -24.59 20.37
C PHE A 15 -25.42 -24.33 18.94
N LEU A 16 -25.26 -25.38 18.13
CA LEU A 16 -24.74 -25.27 16.77
C LEU A 16 -25.75 -24.74 15.74
N ILE A 17 -27.06 -24.77 16.03
CA ILE A 17 -28.12 -24.32 15.10
C ILE A 17 -28.46 -22.82 15.23
N PHE A 18 -27.87 -22.09 16.19
CA PHE A 18 -28.16 -20.65 16.41
C PHE A 18 -27.30 -19.68 15.59
N SER A 19 -26.45 -20.16 14.67
CA SER A 19 -25.49 -19.31 13.94
C SER A 19 -26.03 -18.67 12.64
N CYS A 20 -27.27 -18.94 12.24
CA CYS A 20 -27.87 -18.27 11.07
C CYS A 20 -28.78 -17.12 11.49
N ARG A 21 -28.20 -15.92 11.62
CA ARG A 21 -28.95 -14.66 11.63
C ARG A 21 -28.76 -13.94 10.29
N THR A 22 -29.68 -14.17 9.37
CA THR A 22 -29.76 -13.44 8.10
C THR A 22 -30.36 -12.05 8.36
N ASN A 23 -29.51 -11.02 8.38
CA ASN A 23 -29.95 -9.63 8.36
C ASN A 23 -30.14 -9.20 6.90
N ASN A 24 -31.36 -9.36 6.38
CA ASN A 24 -31.75 -8.74 5.10
C ASN A 24 -31.97 -7.25 5.31
N LYS A 25 -30.89 -6.48 5.47
CA LYS A 25 -30.96 -5.03 5.28
C LYS A 25 -30.97 -4.79 3.78
N THR A 26 -32.15 -4.60 3.20
CA THR A 26 -32.29 -3.92 1.92
C THR A 26 -31.78 -2.50 2.14
N SER A 27 -30.51 -2.29 1.82
CA SER A 27 -29.93 -0.97 1.74
C SER A 27 -30.48 -0.32 0.48
N ASN A 28 -31.57 0.45 0.62
CA ASN A 28 -31.93 1.47 -0.36
C ASN A 28 -30.90 2.59 -0.24
N ASN A 29 -29.67 2.31 -0.66
CA ASN A 29 -28.70 3.36 -0.91
C ASN A 29 -29.14 3.97 -2.24
N SER A 30 -29.84 5.10 -2.14
CA SER A 30 -29.90 6.02 -3.26
C SER A 30 -28.48 6.55 -3.38
N ASP A 31 -27.65 5.85 -4.17
CA ASP A 31 -26.29 6.24 -4.46
C ASP A 31 -26.36 7.63 -5.09
N ILE A 32 -26.12 8.66 -4.28
CA ILE A 32 -25.85 10.00 -4.78
C ILE A 32 -24.54 9.86 -5.53
N SER A 33 -24.62 9.73 -6.86
CA SER A 33 -23.46 9.69 -7.74
C SER A 33 -22.76 11.05 -7.66
N VAL A 34 -21.82 11.18 -6.74
CA VAL A 34 -20.90 12.31 -6.72
C VAL A 34 -19.98 12.12 -7.92
N THR A 35 -20.20 12.89 -8.99
CA THR A 35 -19.27 12.95 -10.10
C THR A 35 -18.04 13.70 -9.63
N ILE A 36 -17.00 12.97 -9.24
CA ILE A 36 -15.68 13.55 -9.02
C ILE A 36 -14.97 13.70 -10.36
N THR A 37 -14.30 14.82 -10.57
CA THR A 37 -13.37 14.96 -11.70
C THR A 37 -12.11 14.17 -11.37
N VAL A 38 -11.87 13.11 -12.14
CA VAL A 38 -10.62 12.34 -12.08
C VAL A 38 -9.61 13.03 -12.99
N PRO A 39 -8.42 13.40 -12.49
CA PRO A 39 -7.38 13.93 -13.36
C PRO A 39 -6.92 12.89 -14.38
N ASP A 40 -6.69 13.33 -15.62
CA ASP A 40 -6.11 12.47 -16.63
C ASP A 40 -4.64 12.20 -16.33
N PHE A 41 -4.22 10.96 -16.54
CA PHE A 41 -2.82 10.58 -16.48
C PHE A 41 -2.16 10.84 -17.84
N ASP A 42 -1.08 11.61 -17.85
CA ASP A 42 -0.29 11.88 -19.05
C ASP A 42 0.90 10.92 -19.15
N ALA A 43 0.82 9.99 -20.12
CA ALA A 43 1.85 8.99 -20.37
C ALA A 43 3.14 9.57 -20.94
N ASP A 44 3.08 10.66 -21.72
CA ASP A 44 4.26 11.29 -22.31
C ASP A 44 5.06 12.00 -21.22
N SER A 45 4.37 12.72 -20.34
CA SER A 45 4.98 13.31 -19.14
C SER A 45 5.62 12.23 -18.26
N ALA A 46 4.93 11.12 -18.02
CA ALA A 46 5.48 9.99 -17.24
C ALA A 46 6.74 9.39 -17.88
N TYR A 47 6.73 9.23 -19.20
CA TYR A 47 7.89 8.75 -19.95
C TYR A 47 9.09 9.70 -19.80
N GLN A 48 8.88 11.02 -19.86
CA GLN A 48 9.96 12.00 -19.65
C GLN A 48 10.57 11.90 -18.24
N TYR A 49 9.78 11.60 -17.21
CA TYR A 49 10.32 11.38 -15.86
C TYR A 49 11.21 10.13 -15.80
N ILE A 50 10.84 9.05 -16.47
CA ILE A 50 11.66 7.84 -16.57
C ILE A 50 12.95 8.15 -17.34
N LYS A 51 12.83 8.80 -18.49
CA LYS A 51 13.96 9.19 -19.34
C LYS A 51 14.98 10.01 -18.54
N THR A 52 14.52 11.03 -17.83
CA THR A 52 15.40 11.89 -17.00
C THR A 52 16.18 11.08 -15.97
N GLN A 53 15.53 10.15 -15.27
CA GLN A 53 16.19 9.27 -14.30
C GLN A 53 17.24 8.36 -14.96
N THR A 54 16.95 7.84 -16.16
CA THR A 54 17.88 6.98 -16.89
C THR A 54 19.03 7.74 -17.54
N ASP A 55 18.83 9.00 -17.91
CA ASP A 55 19.85 9.87 -18.50
C ASP A 55 20.97 10.19 -17.50
N PHE A 56 20.71 10.13 -16.19
CA PHE A 56 21.76 10.22 -15.17
C PHE A 56 22.74 9.05 -15.22
N GLY A 57 22.37 7.90 -15.79
CA GLY A 57 23.17 6.67 -15.79
C GLY A 57 22.70 5.65 -14.74
N PRO A 58 23.52 4.63 -14.40
CA PRO A 58 23.19 3.65 -13.37
C PRO A 58 23.16 4.25 -11.95
N ARG A 59 22.03 4.09 -11.24
CA ARG A 59 21.83 4.58 -9.85
C ARG A 59 22.32 3.56 -8.82
N THR A 60 23.55 3.08 -8.99
CA THR A 60 24.17 2.16 -8.03
C THR A 60 24.38 2.90 -6.69
N PRO A 61 24.00 2.32 -5.54
CA PRO A 61 24.25 2.96 -4.24
C PRO A 61 25.70 3.42 -4.09
N ASN A 62 25.90 4.55 -3.40
CA ASN A 62 27.17 5.30 -3.29
C ASN A 62 27.70 5.96 -4.59
N SER A 63 27.02 5.85 -5.74
CA SER A 63 27.43 6.58 -6.95
C SER A 63 26.93 8.02 -6.96
N GLU A 64 27.63 8.89 -7.70
CA GLU A 64 27.17 10.27 -7.94
C GLU A 64 25.81 10.28 -8.65
N GLN A 65 25.59 9.35 -9.58
CA GLN A 65 24.35 9.20 -10.35
C GLN A 65 23.16 8.85 -9.45
N HIS A 66 23.37 8.04 -8.41
CA HIS A 66 22.36 7.76 -7.39
C HIS A 66 22.01 9.04 -6.61
N ALA A 67 23.02 9.79 -6.16
CA ALA A 67 22.81 11.03 -5.40
C ALA A 67 22.04 12.09 -6.21
N ILE A 68 22.47 12.39 -7.44
CA ILE A 68 21.80 13.39 -8.29
C ILE A 68 20.38 12.96 -8.68
N CYS A 69 20.15 11.66 -8.88
CA CYS A 69 18.81 11.14 -9.16
C CYS A 69 17.90 11.27 -7.93
N GLY A 70 18.42 11.02 -6.72
CA GLY A 70 17.70 11.24 -5.47
C GLY A 70 17.28 12.70 -5.29
N GLU A 71 18.20 13.63 -5.52
CA GLU A 71 17.91 15.07 -5.48
C GLU A 71 16.87 15.48 -6.52
N TYR A 72 16.97 14.99 -7.76
CA TYR A 72 15.97 15.21 -8.79
C TYR A 72 14.56 14.77 -8.35
N LEU A 73 14.44 13.58 -7.75
CA LEU A 73 13.16 13.07 -7.28
C LEU A 73 12.58 13.91 -6.14
N ALA A 74 13.41 14.25 -5.15
CA ALA A 74 13.00 15.10 -4.03
C ALA A 74 12.51 16.47 -4.52
N GLN A 75 13.26 17.12 -5.43
CA GLN A 75 12.89 18.40 -6.02
C GLN A 75 11.63 18.31 -6.87
N LYS A 76 11.44 17.23 -7.65
CA LYS A 76 10.22 17.04 -8.44
C LYS A 76 8.98 16.90 -7.56
N LEU A 77 9.05 16.10 -6.50
CA LEU A 77 7.96 15.96 -5.53
C LEU A 77 7.64 17.30 -4.87
N GLN A 78 8.67 18.04 -4.43
CA GLN A 78 8.50 19.36 -3.84
C GLN A 78 7.86 20.35 -4.84
N SER A 79 8.24 20.29 -6.12
CA SER A 79 7.68 21.15 -7.17
C SER A 79 6.19 20.91 -7.43
N TYR A 80 5.67 19.72 -7.07
CA TYR A 80 4.25 19.39 -7.13
C TYR A 80 3.50 19.70 -5.83
N GLY A 81 4.16 20.37 -4.87
CA GLY A 81 3.57 20.79 -3.61
C GLY A 81 3.64 19.76 -2.49
N ALA A 82 4.40 18.67 -2.66
CA ALA A 82 4.60 17.71 -1.58
C ALA A 82 5.48 18.30 -0.47
N ILE A 83 5.18 17.96 0.79
CA ILE A 83 6.11 18.14 1.91
C ILE A 83 7.08 16.97 1.87
N VAL A 84 8.31 17.21 1.43
CA VAL A 84 9.32 16.17 1.23
C VAL A 84 10.19 16.02 2.47
N ALA A 85 10.35 14.79 2.94
CA ALA A 85 11.27 14.43 4.01
C ALA A 85 12.27 13.40 3.48
N ASN A 86 13.56 13.75 3.48
CA ASN A 86 14.63 12.85 3.07
C ASN A 86 15.09 12.01 4.27
N GLN A 87 15.10 10.68 4.09
CA GLN A 87 15.58 9.73 5.09
C GLN A 87 16.90 9.11 4.60
N TYR A 88 17.99 9.57 5.18
CA TYR A 88 19.33 9.00 4.94
C TYR A 88 19.61 7.89 5.96
N ALA A 89 20.27 6.82 5.52
CA ALA A 89 20.61 5.68 6.37
C ALA A 89 21.91 5.02 5.90
N ASP A 90 22.71 4.58 6.87
CA ASP A 90 23.84 3.70 6.61
C ASP A 90 23.35 2.24 6.61
N LEU A 91 23.43 1.57 5.45
CA LEU A 91 22.96 0.20 5.24
C LEU A 91 24.13 -0.74 4.93
N THR A 92 24.42 -1.67 5.83
CA THR A 92 25.45 -2.71 5.59
C THR A 92 24.87 -3.84 4.75
N ILE A 93 25.50 -4.12 3.61
CA ILE A 93 25.11 -5.24 2.73
C ILE A 93 25.95 -6.50 3.02
N TYR A 94 25.68 -7.59 2.28
CA TYR A 94 26.18 -8.94 2.55
C TYR A 94 27.72 -9.07 2.56
N ASP A 95 28.44 -8.20 1.86
CA ASP A 95 29.90 -8.19 1.77
C ASP A 95 30.56 -7.23 2.77
N GLY A 96 29.77 -6.60 3.65
CA GLY A 96 30.23 -5.61 4.62
C GLY A 96 30.35 -4.19 4.06
N THR A 97 30.07 -3.95 2.78
CA THR A 97 29.99 -2.60 2.22
C THR A 97 28.85 -1.82 2.88
N ILE A 98 29.10 -0.56 3.22
CA ILE A 98 28.09 0.35 3.75
C ILE A 98 27.58 1.23 2.62
N TYR A 99 26.30 1.11 2.29
CA TYR A 99 25.59 2.03 1.43
C TYR A 99 25.08 3.23 2.24
N LYS A 100 25.18 4.41 1.65
CA LYS A 100 24.80 5.71 2.21
C LYS A 100 23.70 6.36 1.38
#